data_AF-A0A642UZ29-F1
#
_entry.id   AF-A0A642UZ29-F1
#
_cell.length_a   1.000
_cell.length_b   1.000
_cell.length_c   1.000
_cell.angle_alpha   90.00
_cell.angle_beta   90.00
_cell.angle_gamma   90.00
#
_symmetry.space_group_name_H-M   'P 1'
#
loop_
_entity.id
_entity.type
_entity.pdbx_description
1 polymer ?
#
loop_
_entity_poly.entity_id
_entity_poly.type
_entity_poly.pdbx_seq_one_letter_code
_entity_poly.pdbx_strand_id
1 'polypeptide(L)'
;MSPPPEAKKANGPKQNPQTPVVAQQPAPVAANAANAANASTTPHPPQDLAVDPEAQPLLGRRPLNPDDPQVSPLRLPKIRFLQNLTRVVLVINVIATLLAWLSDFINIPGFFSRGRSFYEDVVLLMAALTNVVTLWKIDVPSKYERVIDFFQAGFLLIDLITILTVPVLRDALGFFGTFATLWLMLMVLHDALVNYKVEGAKEYQEIRLTGRIEPRKSVTELFVTFIKSVVKSVMLVLVILLSWRLSLYAFDTHEAPWGELVPVQEGQFRVHLSCYGDVHKSSLTKPGKPDKRQPIVLVEGGQLTSSEEFQEWIEELYNLGSIERYCIWDRPGYAFSDSSPSPSSIGIVTEYLAQALAEQGIEGPFSLVGFDIGGLYSRMFASKKPEKIHSIMLVDAWSEDLLKHDPFSGSKHKKEPRKIFRHVLEPMDTWTGFKLWLRGVVSPFGVIPGLHWLWHPRRYSSKSRIFGKDMYYSSKYLRARLQEQVTSGVLSYNELKGADIHGLPLAVISSDHMIKKSQNWGEWQRELTQLSDDLFKWEVAEESDHFIWKSPKGRKQLQKLLLSLVSSKRKYDPLK
;
A
#
# COMPACT_ATOMS: atom_id res chain seq x y z
N MET A 1 18.51 8.29 -49.34
CA MET A 1 19.45 7.29 -49.89
C MET A 1 19.13 5.97 -49.20
N SER A 2 18.06 5.28 -49.61
CA SER A 2 17.93 4.41 -50.79
C SER A 2 18.68 3.07 -50.61
N PRO A 3 17.95 1.94 -50.47
CA PRO A 3 18.47 0.56 -50.58
C PRO A 3 18.60 0.18 -52.08
N PRO A 4 19.20 -0.97 -52.52
CA PRO A 4 18.51 -2.29 -52.67
C PRO A 4 19.53 -3.49 -52.86
N PRO A 5 19.29 -4.63 -53.56
CA PRO A 5 18.05 -5.25 -54.11
C PRO A 5 17.85 -6.78 -53.92
N GLU A 6 16.59 -7.20 -54.14
CA GLU A 6 16.15 -8.54 -54.55
C GLU A 6 16.49 -8.87 -56.03
N ALA A 7 16.59 -10.17 -56.36
CA ALA A 7 15.80 -10.86 -57.40
C ALA A 7 16.55 -12.04 -58.08
N LYS A 8 15.91 -13.22 -58.15
CA LYS A 8 15.42 -13.84 -59.42
C LYS A 8 14.81 -15.24 -59.24
N LYS A 9 13.57 -15.38 -59.73
CA LYS A 9 12.88 -16.62 -60.14
C LYS A 9 13.37 -17.09 -61.51
N ALA A 10 13.30 -18.40 -61.81
CA ALA A 10 12.71 -18.95 -63.04
C ALA A 10 12.64 -20.51 -63.09
N ASN A 11 11.43 -21.02 -63.28
CA ASN A 11 10.96 -22.08 -64.21
C ASN A 11 11.52 -23.52 -64.22
N GLY A 12 10.63 -24.47 -63.89
CA GLY A 12 9.92 -25.28 -64.91
C GLY A 12 10.40 -26.72 -65.23
N PRO A 13 9.51 -27.61 -65.75
CA PRO A 13 9.37 -29.01 -65.31
C PRO A 13 9.54 -30.09 -66.42
N LYS A 14 9.44 -31.39 -66.07
CA LYS A 14 9.15 -32.59 -66.92
C LYS A 14 9.00 -33.83 -65.97
N GLN A 15 7.85 -34.51 -65.77
CA GLN A 15 7.14 -35.53 -66.60
C GLN A 15 8.08 -36.47 -67.35
N ASN A 16 8.00 -37.82 -67.33
CA ASN A 16 6.90 -38.81 -67.38
C ASN A 16 7.58 -40.23 -67.25
N PRO A 17 6.98 -41.41 -67.56
CA PRO A 17 5.62 -41.93 -67.45
C PRO A 17 5.52 -43.39 -66.88
N GLN A 18 4.26 -43.84 -66.77
CA GLN A 18 3.69 -45.16 -66.47
C GLN A 18 3.96 -46.27 -67.52
N THR A 19 3.66 -47.53 -67.17
CA THR A 19 2.71 -48.50 -67.82
C THR A 19 3.13 -49.99 -67.60
N PRO A 20 2.33 -51.03 -67.95
CA PRO A 20 0.87 -51.27 -67.79
C PRO A 20 0.52 -52.72 -67.26
N VAL A 21 -0.63 -52.92 -66.59
CA VAL A 21 -1.90 -53.61 -67.02
C VAL A 21 -1.79 -55.02 -67.63
N VAL A 22 -2.44 -56.02 -67.00
CA VAL A 22 -3.32 -57.02 -67.67
C VAL A 22 -4.47 -57.41 -66.73
N ALA A 23 -5.68 -57.39 -67.28
CA ALA A 23 -6.94 -57.85 -66.68
C ALA A 23 -7.31 -59.25 -67.20
N GLN A 24 -8.11 -60.01 -66.44
CA GLN A 24 -9.11 -60.93 -67.01
C GLN A 24 -10.17 -61.33 -65.97
N GLN A 25 -11.37 -61.58 -66.51
CA GLN A 25 -12.70 -61.59 -65.89
C GLN A 25 -13.25 -63.06 -65.86
N PRO A 26 -14.54 -63.37 -65.60
CA PRO A 26 -14.95 -64.19 -64.45
C PRO A 26 -15.74 -65.49 -64.79
N ALA A 27 -16.34 -66.10 -63.74
CA ALA A 27 -17.56 -66.92 -63.69
C ALA A 27 -17.38 -68.43 -63.34
N PRO A 28 -18.47 -69.18 -63.01
CA PRO A 28 -18.77 -69.69 -61.66
C PRO A 28 -18.89 -71.24 -61.64
N VAL A 29 -19.33 -71.87 -60.54
CA VAL A 29 -20.29 -73.03 -60.49
C VAL A 29 -20.24 -73.80 -59.15
N ALA A 30 -21.46 -74.00 -58.61
CA ALA A 30 -22.02 -75.08 -57.79
C ALA A 30 -21.38 -75.54 -56.45
N ALA A 31 -22.15 -75.26 -55.39
CA ALA A 31 -22.80 -76.22 -54.51
C ALA A 31 -22.14 -77.59 -54.23
N ASN A 32 -21.87 -77.84 -52.94
CA ASN A 32 -22.39 -79.04 -52.29
C ASN A 32 -22.50 -78.84 -50.76
N ALA A 33 -23.68 -79.18 -50.25
CA ALA A 33 -24.03 -79.24 -48.85
C ALA A 33 -23.58 -80.58 -48.25
N ALA A 34 -23.12 -80.58 -47.00
CA ALA A 34 -23.38 -81.67 -46.05
C ALA A 34 -23.00 -81.27 -44.62
N ASN A 35 -23.95 -81.51 -43.73
CA ASN A 35 -23.96 -81.32 -42.28
C ASN A 35 -22.84 -82.04 -41.52
N ALA A 36 -22.39 -81.47 -40.40
CA ALA A 36 -22.23 -82.17 -39.12
C ALA A 36 -22.00 -81.16 -37.98
N ALA A 37 -22.52 -81.52 -36.80
CA ALA A 37 -22.84 -80.66 -35.69
C ALA A 37 -21.73 -80.53 -34.62
N ASN A 38 -21.95 -79.56 -33.72
CA ASN A 38 -21.48 -79.46 -32.33
C ASN A 38 -19.97 -79.34 -32.05
N ALA A 39 -19.53 -78.18 -31.54
CA ALA A 39 -19.17 -78.04 -30.13
C ALA A 39 -18.60 -76.64 -29.82
N SER A 40 -18.92 -76.20 -28.61
CA SER A 40 -18.57 -74.96 -27.93
C SER A 40 -17.08 -74.62 -27.85
N THR A 41 -16.74 -73.37 -28.16
CA THR A 41 -15.62 -72.65 -27.51
C THR A 41 -15.97 -71.17 -27.38
N THR A 42 -16.19 -70.75 -26.15
CA THR A 42 -16.15 -69.35 -25.71
C THR A 42 -14.74 -68.79 -25.85
N PRO A 43 -14.60 -67.50 -26.17
CA PRO A 43 -13.44 -66.74 -25.75
C PRO A 43 -13.86 -65.55 -24.84
N HIS A 44 -13.39 -65.57 -23.60
CA HIS A 44 -13.17 -64.37 -22.78
C HIS A 44 -11.69 -63.95 -22.92
N PRO A 45 -11.28 -62.72 -22.58
CA PRO A 45 -11.76 -61.39 -23.00
C PRO A 45 -10.55 -60.52 -23.47
N PRO A 46 -10.65 -59.18 -23.57
CA PRO A 46 -9.59 -58.38 -22.97
C PRO A 46 -10.10 -57.67 -21.71
N GLN A 47 -9.34 -57.85 -20.63
CA GLN A 47 -9.44 -57.13 -19.38
C GLN A 47 -9.14 -55.63 -19.56
N ASP A 48 -9.92 -54.83 -18.83
CA ASP A 48 -9.51 -53.59 -18.17
C ASP A 48 -8.95 -52.45 -19.04
N LEU A 49 -9.83 -51.81 -19.81
CA LEU A 49 -9.85 -50.35 -19.76
C LEU A 49 -10.69 -49.98 -18.55
N ALA A 50 -10.08 -49.30 -17.57
CA ALA A 50 -10.81 -48.70 -16.46
C ALA A 50 -11.86 -47.73 -17.01
N VAL A 51 -13.06 -48.24 -17.30
CA VAL A 51 -14.22 -47.44 -17.64
C VAL A 51 -14.56 -46.66 -16.39
N ASP A 52 -14.31 -45.34 -16.42
CA ASP A 52 -14.72 -44.43 -15.36
C ASP A 52 -16.19 -44.77 -15.02
N PRO A 53 -16.55 -45.17 -13.78
CA PRO A 53 -17.94 -45.48 -13.43
C PRO A 53 -18.89 -44.29 -13.66
N GLU A 54 -18.33 -43.10 -13.91
CA GLU A 54 -19.02 -41.92 -14.42
C GLU A 54 -19.51 -42.10 -15.87
N ALA A 55 -18.78 -42.79 -16.74
CA ALA A 55 -18.94 -42.84 -18.21
C ALA A 55 -20.06 -43.74 -18.75
N GLN A 56 -20.82 -44.44 -17.91
CA GLN A 56 -21.95 -45.23 -18.40
C GLN A 56 -23.21 -44.35 -18.57
N PRO A 57 -23.70 -44.14 -19.81
CA PRO A 57 -25.04 -43.60 -20.04
C PRO A 57 -26.05 -44.59 -19.46
N LEU A 58 -27.10 -44.08 -18.81
CA LEU A 58 -28.21 -44.91 -18.34
C LEU A 58 -29.04 -45.41 -19.53
N LEU A 59 -28.51 -46.37 -20.28
CA LEU A 59 -29.22 -47.07 -21.35
C LEU A 59 -30.35 -47.88 -20.71
N GLY A 60 -31.56 -47.30 -20.66
CA GLY A 60 -32.79 -47.99 -20.25
C GLY A 60 -33.70 -47.29 -19.24
N ARG A 61 -33.36 -46.09 -18.73
CA ARG A 61 -34.26 -45.29 -17.85
C ARG A 61 -34.88 -44.12 -18.61
N ARG A 62 -36.11 -43.73 -18.23
CA ARG A 62 -36.76 -42.52 -18.76
C ARG A 62 -35.86 -41.30 -18.50
N PRO A 63 -35.67 -40.40 -19.48
CA PRO A 63 -34.86 -39.20 -19.29
C PRO A 63 -35.45 -38.36 -18.14
N LEU A 64 -34.57 -37.86 -17.28
CA LEU A 64 -34.95 -36.99 -16.17
C LEU A 64 -35.26 -35.58 -16.68
N ASN A 65 -36.01 -34.80 -15.88
CA ASN A 65 -36.20 -33.38 -16.15
C ASN A 65 -34.86 -32.65 -15.91
N PRO A 66 -34.42 -31.72 -16.78
CA PRO A 66 -33.23 -30.90 -16.55
C PRO A 66 -33.18 -30.21 -15.18
N ASP A 67 -34.32 -29.85 -14.60
CA ASP A 67 -34.40 -29.23 -13.27
C ASP A 67 -34.33 -30.23 -12.10
N ASP A 68 -34.16 -31.53 -12.37
CA ASP A 68 -34.03 -32.55 -11.33
C ASP A 68 -32.70 -32.39 -10.58
N PRO A 69 -32.69 -32.35 -9.23
CA PRO A 69 -31.46 -32.22 -8.43
C PRO A 69 -30.40 -33.31 -8.71
N GLN A 70 -30.78 -34.44 -9.32
CA GLN A 70 -29.82 -35.46 -9.76
C GLN A 70 -28.94 -35.01 -10.93
N VAL A 71 -29.40 -34.07 -11.76
CA VAL A 71 -28.67 -33.51 -12.91
C VAL A 71 -27.66 -32.43 -12.48
N SER A 72 -27.63 -32.07 -11.18
CA SER A 72 -26.69 -31.09 -10.66
C SER A 72 -25.23 -31.52 -10.82
N PRO A 73 -24.33 -30.63 -11.29
CA PRO A 73 -22.91 -30.93 -11.43
C PRO A 73 -22.25 -31.27 -10.08
N LEU A 74 -22.86 -30.85 -8.96
CA LEU A 74 -22.38 -31.12 -7.60
C LEU A 74 -22.44 -32.60 -7.19
N ARG A 75 -23.12 -33.46 -7.96
CA ARG A 75 -23.15 -34.91 -7.68
C ARG A 75 -21.84 -35.58 -8.07
N LEU A 76 -21.08 -34.98 -9.00
CA LEU A 76 -19.79 -35.50 -9.43
C LEU A 76 -18.72 -35.35 -8.33
N PRO A 77 -17.97 -36.41 -7.98
CA PRO A 77 -16.91 -36.36 -6.97
C PRO A 77 -15.81 -35.36 -7.33
N LYS A 78 -15.44 -35.25 -8.62
CA LYS A 78 -14.46 -34.28 -9.12
C LYS A 78 -14.87 -32.82 -8.81
N ILE A 79 -16.17 -32.49 -8.94
CA ILE A 79 -16.69 -31.16 -8.63
C ILE A 79 -16.79 -30.93 -7.11
N ARG A 80 -17.17 -31.94 -6.34
CA ARG A 80 -17.14 -31.85 -4.86
C ARG A 80 -15.74 -31.65 -4.32
N PHE A 81 -14.74 -32.29 -4.94
CA PHE A 81 -13.34 -32.06 -4.61
C PHE A 81 -12.95 -30.61 -4.86
N LEU A 82 -13.25 -30.06 -6.04
CA LEU A 82 -12.99 -28.64 -6.34
C LEU A 82 -13.70 -27.70 -5.37
N GLN A 83 -14.98 -27.96 -5.06
CA GLN A 83 -15.73 -27.16 -4.08
C GLN A 83 -15.09 -27.19 -2.69
N ASN A 84 -14.66 -28.36 -2.23
CA ASN A 84 -13.99 -28.50 -0.93
C ASN A 84 -12.61 -27.84 -0.93
N LEU A 85 -11.86 -27.94 -2.03
CA LEU A 85 -10.59 -27.23 -2.21
C LEU A 85 -10.81 -25.71 -2.10
N THR A 86 -11.76 -25.15 -2.84
CA THR A 86 -12.07 -23.71 -2.77
C THR A 86 -12.54 -23.27 -1.38
N ARG A 87 -13.27 -24.13 -0.62
CA ARG A 87 -13.61 -23.85 0.79
C ARG A 87 -12.38 -23.79 1.68
N VAL A 88 -11.45 -24.73 1.54
CA VAL A 88 -10.19 -24.73 2.32
C VAL A 88 -9.38 -23.48 1.99
N VAL A 89 -9.27 -23.15 0.70
CA VAL A 89 -8.55 -21.95 0.24
C VAL A 89 -9.25 -20.67 0.73
N LEU A 90 -10.59 -20.62 0.78
CA LEU A 90 -11.32 -19.50 1.39
C LEU A 90 -10.96 -19.34 2.87
N VAL A 91 -10.92 -20.43 3.66
CA VAL A 91 -10.52 -20.37 5.07
C VAL A 91 -9.10 -19.83 5.21
N ILE A 92 -8.17 -20.29 4.37
CA ILE A 92 -6.79 -19.77 4.31
C ILE A 92 -6.80 -18.27 4.01
N ASN A 93 -7.55 -17.82 3.00
CA ASN A 93 -7.61 -16.40 2.61
C ASN A 93 -8.24 -15.52 3.70
N VAL A 94 -9.26 -16.00 4.41
CA VAL A 94 -9.87 -15.29 5.54
C VAL A 94 -8.88 -15.16 6.69
N ILE A 95 -8.19 -16.26 7.05
CA ILE A 95 -7.15 -16.22 8.10
C ILE A 95 -6.01 -15.28 7.69
N ALA A 96 -5.52 -15.38 6.45
CA ALA A 96 -4.46 -14.51 5.95
C ALA A 96 -4.87 -13.03 5.97
N THR A 97 -6.11 -12.70 5.58
CA THR A 97 -6.64 -11.32 5.64
C THR A 97 -6.71 -10.81 7.08
N LEU A 98 -7.17 -11.64 8.03
CA LEU A 98 -7.23 -11.26 9.44
C LEU A 98 -5.83 -11.08 10.05
N LEU A 99 -4.87 -11.93 9.71
CA LEU A 99 -3.48 -11.82 10.16
C LEU A 99 -2.79 -10.60 9.54
N ALA A 100 -3.06 -10.29 8.27
CA ALA A 100 -2.59 -9.08 7.62
C ALA A 100 -3.10 -7.84 8.37
N TRP A 101 -4.40 -7.76 8.64
CA TRP A 101 -4.95 -6.65 9.42
C TRP A 101 -4.39 -6.57 10.85
N LEU A 102 -4.28 -7.71 11.55
CA LEU A 102 -3.74 -7.72 12.91
C LEU A 102 -2.28 -7.24 12.93
N SER A 103 -1.53 -7.51 11.86
CA SER A 103 -0.12 -7.13 11.78
C SER A 103 0.14 -5.65 11.55
N ASP A 104 -0.91 -4.85 11.30
CA ASP A 104 -0.82 -3.39 11.37
C ASP A 104 -0.77 -2.85 12.79
N PHE A 105 -1.15 -3.65 13.79
CA PHE A 105 -1.13 -3.25 15.19
C PHE A 105 -0.06 -4.00 16.01
N ILE A 106 0.30 -5.20 15.58
CA ILE A 106 1.24 -6.09 16.27
C ILE A 106 2.28 -6.58 15.27
N ASN A 107 3.54 -6.69 15.65
CA ASN A 107 4.54 -7.28 14.75
C ASN A 107 4.33 -8.80 14.64
N ILE A 108 3.93 -9.27 13.45
CA ILE A 108 3.79 -10.70 13.13
C ILE A 108 4.90 -11.10 12.15
N PRO A 109 5.78 -12.04 12.49
CA PRO A 109 6.84 -12.50 11.60
C PRO A 109 6.31 -12.94 10.23
N GLY A 110 6.97 -12.49 9.15
CA GLY A 110 6.61 -12.82 7.78
C GLY A 110 5.50 -11.96 7.14
N PHE A 111 4.77 -11.17 7.94
CA PHE A 111 3.76 -10.23 7.42
C PHE A 111 4.30 -8.80 7.28
N PHE A 112 5.49 -8.49 7.80
CA PHE A 112 6.10 -7.18 7.68
C PHE A 112 6.98 -7.06 6.41
N SER A 113 6.80 -5.97 5.67
CA SER A 113 7.63 -5.52 4.54
C SER A 113 8.07 -4.06 4.78
N ARG A 114 9.21 -3.64 4.20
CA ARG A 114 9.80 -2.31 4.44
C ARG A 114 8.82 -1.17 4.13
N GLY A 115 8.15 -1.24 2.98
CA GLY A 115 7.16 -0.26 2.54
C GLY A 115 5.71 -0.69 2.79
N ARG A 116 5.48 -1.53 3.81
CA ARG A 116 4.16 -2.08 4.12
C ARG A 116 3.07 -1.01 4.15
N SER A 117 1.98 -1.28 3.45
CA SER A 117 0.86 -0.37 3.32
C SER A 117 -0.48 -1.13 3.38
N PHE A 118 -1.60 -0.44 3.14
CA PHE A 118 -2.91 -1.11 3.00
C PHE A 118 -3.07 -1.93 1.71
N TYR A 119 -2.10 -1.88 0.79
CA TYR A 119 -2.17 -2.61 -0.48
C TYR A 119 -2.30 -4.11 -0.26
N GLU A 120 -1.45 -4.66 0.61
CA GLU A 120 -1.40 -6.10 0.91
C GLU A 120 -2.71 -6.60 1.54
N ASP A 121 -3.29 -5.82 2.45
CA ASP A 121 -4.59 -6.12 3.07
C ASP A 121 -5.72 -6.18 2.06
N VAL A 122 -5.75 -5.23 1.11
CA VAL A 122 -6.77 -5.15 0.07
C VAL A 122 -6.64 -6.31 -0.92
N VAL A 123 -5.42 -6.65 -1.33
CA VAL A 123 -5.16 -7.77 -2.25
C VAL A 123 -5.60 -9.11 -1.63
N LEU A 124 -5.31 -9.34 -0.35
CA LEU A 124 -5.74 -10.54 0.37
C LEU A 124 -7.27 -10.57 0.58
N LEU A 125 -7.88 -9.41 0.90
CA LEU A 125 -9.33 -9.30 0.99
C LEU A 125 -10.02 -9.60 -0.35
N MET A 126 -9.46 -9.11 -1.46
CA MET A 126 -9.97 -9.42 -2.80
C MET A 126 -9.83 -10.92 -3.12
N ALA A 127 -8.77 -11.57 -2.68
CA ALA A 127 -8.58 -13.02 -2.84
C ALA A 127 -9.63 -13.82 -2.06
N ALA A 128 -9.96 -13.39 -0.84
CA ALA A 128 -11.05 -13.97 -0.06
C ALA A 128 -12.41 -13.74 -0.74
N LEU A 129 -12.68 -12.51 -1.19
CA LEU A 129 -13.94 -12.15 -1.85
C LEU A 129 -14.16 -12.92 -3.16
N THR A 130 -13.11 -13.12 -3.96
CA THR A 130 -13.16 -13.97 -5.17
C THR A 130 -13.70 -15.35 -4.83
N ASN A 131 -13.11 -16.02 -3.83
CA ASN A 131 -13.53 -17.36 -3.44
C ASN A 131 -14.95 -17.41 -2.85
N VAL A 132 -15.38 -16.36 -2.14
CA VAL A 132 -16.77 -16.25 -1.66
C VAL A 132 -17.74 -16.21 -2.84
N VAL A 133 -17.45 -15.40 -3.87
CA VAL A 133 -18.28 -15.31 -5.08
C VAL A 133 -18.30 -16.62 -5.86
N THR A 134 -17.16 -17.31 -5.97
CA THR A 134 -17.06 -18.63 -6.60
C THR A 134 -17.93 -19.68 -5.91
N LEU A 135 -17.88 -19.73 -4.58
CA LEU A 135 -18.62 -20.72 -3.78
C LEU A 135 -20.12 -20.41 -3.73
N TRP A 136 -20.50 -19.14 -3.81
CA TRP A 136 -21.90 -18.74 -3.87
C TRP A 136 -22.54 -19.30 -5.16
N LYS A 137 -23.48 -20.23 -5.03
CA LYS A 137 -24.16 -20.86 -6.19
C LYS A 137 -23.18 -21.35 -7.26
N ILE A 138 -22.19 -22.13 -6.84
CA ILE A 138 -21.17 -22.73 -7.72
C ILE A 138 -21.78 -23.56 -8.85
N ASP A 139 -22.98 -24.12 -8.67
CA ASP A 139 -23.75 -24.91 -9.61
C ASP A 139 -24.25 -24.13 -10.84
N VAL A 140 -24.17 -22.79 -10.81
CA VAL A 140 -24.57 -21.91 -11.90
C VAL A 140 -23.33 -21.31 -12.56
N PRO A 141 -22.78 -21.94 -13.62
CA PRO A 141 -21.61 -21.43 -14.33
C PRO A 141 -21.97 -20.25 -15.26
N SER A 142 -20.99 -19.40 -15.51
CA SER A 142 -21.14 -18.19 -16.33
C SER A 142 -19.90 -17.94 -17.17
N LYS A 143 -20.07 -17.93 -18.49
CA LYS A 143 -18.99 -17.55 -19.43
C LYS A 143 -18.49 -16.13 -19.18
N TYR A 144 -19.37 -15.21 -18.74
CA TYR A 144 -19.01 -13.82 -18.46
C TYR A 144 -18.04 -13.69 -17.28
N GLU A 145 -18.27 -14.45 -16.21
CA GLU A 145 -17.38 -14.48 -15.04
C GLU A 145 -15.99 -14.92 -15.46
N ARG A 146 -15.89 -16.03 -16.21
CA ARG A 146 -14.63 -16.55 -16.71
C ARG A 146 -13.88 -15.54 -17.59
N VAL A 147 -14.59 -14.81 -18.46
CA VAL A 147 -13.98 -13.75 -19.29
C VAL A 147 -13.44 -12.62 -18.42
N ILE A 148 -14.23 -12.16 -17.43
CA ILE A 148 -13.81 -11.13 -16.47
C ILE A 148 -12.57 -11.58 -15.69
N ASP A 149 -12.55 -12.82 -15.21
CA ASP A 149 -11.42 -13.38 -14.47
C ASP A 149 -10.15 -13.42 -15.32
N PHE A 150 -10.23 -13.75 -16.62
CA PHE A 150 -9.07 -13.68 -17.51
C PHE A 150 -8.55 -12.25 -17.67
N PHE A 151 -9.43 -11.25 -17.77
CA PHE A 151 -9.00 -9.85 -17.78
C PHE A 151 -8.35 -9.45 -16.46
N GLN A 152 -8.93 -9.83 -15.31
CA GLN A 152 -8.34 -9.58 -14.00
C GLN A 152 -6.95 -10.22 -13.86
N ALA A 153 -6.79 -11.47 -14.28
CA ALA A 153 -5.50 -12.16 -14.27
C ALA A 153 -4.48 -11.46 -15.17
N GLY A 154 -4.91 -10.93 -16.32
CA GLY A 154 -4.06 -10.13 -17.22
C GLY A 154 -3.53 -8.85 -16.58
N PHE A 155 -4.39 -8.09 -15.90
CA PHE A 155 -3.97 -6.89 -15.15
C PHE A 155 -3.03 -7.24 -13.99
N LEU A 156 -3.35 -8.28 -13.21
CA LEU A 156 -2.49 -8.72 -12.10
C LEU A 156 -1.13 -9.25 -12.57
N LEU A 157 -1.06 -9.84 -13.77
CA LEU A 157 0.21 -10.22 -14.39
C LEU A 157 1.05 -8.99 -14.75
N ILE A 158 0.42 -7.95 -15.32
CA ILE A 158 1.10 -6.67 -15.60
C ILE A 158 1.62 -6.05 -14.30
N ASP A 159 0.82 -6.09 -13.23
CA ASP A 159 1.22 -5.60 -11.92
C ASP A 159 2.42 -6.38 -11.38
N LEU A 160 2.39 -7.72 -11.44
CA LEU A 160 3.50 -8.56 -11.00
C LEU A 160 4.79 -8.27 -11.79
N ILE A 161 4.69 -8.11 -13.11
CA ILE A 161 5.84 -7.72 -13.96
C ILE A 161 6.38 -6.35 -13.52
N THR A 162 5.49 -5.38 -13.28
CA THR A 162 5.86 -4.03 -12.85
C THR A 162 6.59 -4.05 -11.51
N ILE A 163 6.05 -4.80 -10.52
CA ILE A 163 6.66 -4.97 -9.19
C ILE A 163 8.05 -5.58 -9.30
N LEU A 164 8.21 -6.64 -10.10
CA LEU A 164 9.49 -7.35 -10.23
C LEU A 164 10.54 -6.54 -11.00
N THR A 165 10.11 -5.70 -11.94
CA THR A 165 10.99 -4.91 -12.82
C THR A 165 11.46 -3.62 -12.16
N VAL A 166 10.60 -2.93 -11.40
CA VAL A 166 10.92 -1.63 -10.79
C VAL A 166 11.50 -1.85 -9.38
N PRO A 167 12.82 -1.58 -9.15
CA PRO A 167 13.47 -1.93 -7.88
C PRO A 167 12.85 -1.26 -6.66
N VAL A 168 12.44 0.00 -6.79
CA VAL A 168 11.81 0.75 -5.68
C VAL A 168 10.48 0.12 -5.26
N LEU A 169 9.65 -0.33 -6.21
CA LEU A 169 8.39 -1.02 -5.92
C LEU A 169 8.64 -2.40 -5.31
N ARG A 170 9.63 -3.14 -5.83
CA ARG A 170 10.05 -4.43 -5.30
C ARG A 170 10.48 -4.33 -3.85
N ASP A 171 11.25 -3.31 -3.52
CA ASP A 171 11.73 -3.07 -2.15
C ASP A 171 10.60 -2.59 -1.23
N ALA A 172 9.70 -1.75 -1.73
CA ALA A 172 8.56 -1.24 -0.95
C ALA A 172 7.55 -2.36 -0.61
N LEU A 173 7.07 -3.11 -1.60
CA LEU A 173 6.12 -4.20 -1.38
C LEU A 173 6.78 -5.43 -0.75
N GLY A 174 8.08 -5.60 -0.97
CA GLY A 174 8.86 -6.73 -0.49
C GLY A 174 8.32 -8.08 -0.96
N PHE A 175 8.74 -9.13 -0.26
CA PHE A 175 8.29 -10.50 -0.54
C PHE A 175 6.78 -10.67 -0.30
N PHE A 176 6.28 -10.15 0.83
CA PHE A 176 4.89 -10.33 1.24
C PHE A 176 3.90 -9.71 0.24
N GLY A 177 4.10 -8.45 -0.17
CA GLY A 177 3.24 -7.80 -1.15
C GLY A 177 3.31 -8.47 -2.53
N THR A 178 4.52 -8.82 -3.00
CA THR A 178 4.70 -9.53 -4.26
C THR A 178 3.99 -10.88 -4.26
N PHE A 179 4.12 -11.65 -3.17
CA PHE A 179 3.45 -12.94 -3.02
C PHE A 179 1.93 -12.78 -2.94
N ALA A 180 1.42 -11.77 -2.23
CA ALA A 180 -0.01 -11.49 -2.16
C ALA A 180 -0.60 -11.18 -3.55
N THR A 181 0.08 -10.39 -4.38
CA THR A 181 -0.35 -10.09 -5.76
C THR A 181 -0.36 -11.34 -6.62
N LEU A 182 0.71 -12.16 -6.56
CA LEU A 182 0.76 -13.46 -7.23
C LEU A 182 -0.38 -14.38 -6.76
N TRP A 183 -0.63 -14.41 -5.46
CA TRP A 183 -1.67 -15.24 -4.85
C TRP A 183 -3.07 -14.83 -5.33
N LEU A 184 -3.37 -13.53 -5.38
CA LEU A 184 -4.63 -13.04 -5.95
C LEU A 184 -4.79 -13.45 -7.42
N MET A 185 -3.72 -13.34 -8.22
CA MET A 185 -3.74 -13.79 -9.62
C MET A 185 -4.07 -15.29 -9.71
N LEU A 186 -3.45 -16.12 -8.86
CA LEU A 186 -3.74 -17.56 -8.80
C LEU A 186 -5.18 -17.85 -8.35
N MET A 187 -5.76 -17.07 -7.43
CA MET A 187 -7.15 -17.24 -7.02
C MET A 187 -8.13 -16.92 -8.15
N VAL A 188 -7.87 -15.85 -8.91
CA VAL A 188 -8.69 -15.49 -10.08
C VAL A 188 -8.58 -16.55 -11.18
N LEU A 189 -7.38 -17.07 -11.44
CA LEU A 189 -7.20 -18.18 -12.40
C LEU A 189 -7.85 -19.48 -11.90
N HIS A 190 -7.78 -19.76 -10.61
CA HIS A 190 -8.48 -20.88 -9.98
C HIS A 190 -10.00 -20.74 -10.19
N ASP A 191 -10.57 -19.55 -10.01
CA ASP A 191 -11.99 -19.31 -10.22
C ASP A 191 -12.41 -19.56 -11.68
N ALA A 192 -11.67 -19.00 -12.64
CA ALA A 192 -11.89 -19.25 -14.06
C ALA A 192 -11.87 -20.75 -14.41
N LEU A 193 -10.93 -21.50 -13.80
CA LEU A 193 -10.82 -22.95 -13.96
C LEU A 193 -12.01 -23.69 -13.34
N VAL A 194 -12.45 -23.31 -12.14
CA VAL A 194 -13.62 -23.91 -11.47
C VAL A 194 -14.86 -23.67 -12.32
N ASN A 195 -15.09 -22.43 -12.77
CA ASN A 195 -16.22 -22.09 -13.61
C ASN A 195 -16.24 -22.92 -14.91
N TYR A 196 -15.09 -23.07 -15.58
CA TYR A 196 -14.94 -23.92 -16.76
C TYR A 196 -15.21 -25.40 -16.48
N LYS A 197 -14.67 -25.94 -15.38
CA LYS A 197 -14.88 -27.36 -15.01
C LYS A 197 -16.33 -27.64 -14.61
N VAL A 198 -16.99 -26.71 -13.92
CA VAL A 198 -18.40 -26.85 -13.54
C VAL A 198 -19.32 -26.74 -14.76
N GLU A 199 -19.02 -25.85 -15.71
CA GLU A 199 -19.75 -25.76 -16.99
C GLU A 199 -19.69 -27.09 -17.75
N GLY A 200 -18.49 -27.64 -17.96
CA GLY A 200 -18.33 -28.93 -18.63
C GLY A 200 -18.96 -30.10 -17.85
N ALA A 201 -18.95 -30.05 -16.52
CA ALA A 201 -19.60 -31.05 -15.68
C ALA A 201 -21.13 -30.99 -15.74
N LYS A 202 -21.71 -29.78 -15.89
CA LYS A 202 -23.15 -29.58 -16.08
C LYS A 202 -23.58 -30.14 -17.44
N GLU A 203 -22.88 -29.76 -18.51
CA GLU A 203 -23.12 -30.29 -19.87
C GLU A 203 -23.03 -31.82 -19.90
N TYR A 204 -22.04 -32.39 -19.21
CA TYR A 204 -21.89 -33.84 -19.10
C TYR A 204 -23.06 -34.53 -18.38
N GLN A 205 -23.54 -33.99 -17.26
CA GLN A 205 -24.68 -34.56 -16.54
C GLN A 205 -25.99 -34.43 -17.32
N GLU A 206 -26.19 -33.31 -18.03
CA GLU A 206 -27.33 -33.11 -18.92
C GLU A 206 -27.33 -34.17 -20.04
N ILE A 207 -26.22 -34.33 -20.77
CA ILE A 207 -26.10 -35.37 -21.81
C ILE A 207 -26.35 -36.77 -21.23
N ARG A 208 -25.82 -37.06 -20.03
CA ARG A 208 -25.93 -38.38 -19.40
C ARG A 208 -27.36 -38.73 -18.95
N LEU A 209 -28.11 -37.76 -18.43
CA LEU A 209 -29.40 -38.00 -17.74
C LEU A 209 -30.63 -37.53 -18.51
N THR A 210 -30.48 -36.54 -19.38
CA THR A 210 -31.58 -35.98 -20.20
C THR A 210 -31.39 -36.27 -21.69
N GLY A 211 -30.17 -36.60 -22.12
CA GLY A 211 -29.83 -36.95 -23.51
C GLY A 211 -29.59 -35.74 -24.43
N ARG A 212 -29.67 -34.51 -23.90
CA ARG A 212 -29.42 -33.26 -24.66
C ARG A 212 -28.84 -32.18 -23.74
N ILE A 213 -28.10 -31.24 -24.31
CA ILE A 213 -27.66 -30.03 -23.60
C ILE A 213 -28.86 -29.08 -23.50
N GLU A 214 -29.12 -28.51 -22.32
CA GLU A 214 -30.21 -27.56 -22.10
C GLU A 214 -29.70 -26.12 -22.21
N PRO A 215 -30.04 -25.37 -23.28
CA PRO A 215 -29.57 -23.99 -23.43
C PRO A 215 -30.37 -22.99 -22.58
N ARG A 216 -31.50 -23.40 -22.00
CA ARG A 216 -32.42 -22.52 -21.28
C ARG A 216 -31.93 -22.32 -19.85
N LYS A 217 -31.88 -21.06 -19.40
CA LYS A 217 -31.62 -20.71 -18.00
C LYS A 217 -32.92 -20.35 -17.30
N SER A 218 -33.08 -20.78 -16.06
CA SER A 218 -34.21 -20.35 -15.24
C SER A 218 -34.07 -18.88 -14.82
N VAL A 219 -35.17 -18.24 -14.40
CA VAL A 219 -35.15 -16.83 -13.93
C VAL A 219 -34.21 -16.67 -12.73
N THR A 220 -34.13 -17.66 -11.86
CA THR A 220 -33.22 -17.66 -10.71
C THR A 220 -31.76 -17.79 -11.14
N GLU A 221 -31.45 -18.67 -12.11
CA GLU A 221 -30.11 -18.78 -12.68
C GLU A 221 -29.67 -17.49 -13.39
N LEU A 222 -30.59 -16.83 -14.12
CA LEU A 222 -30.32 -15.54 -14.76
C LEU A 222 -30.04 -14.45 -13.72
N PHE A 223 -30.84 -14.39 -12.65
CA PHE A 223 -30.64 -13.44 -11.55
C PHE A 223 -29.31 -13.66 -10.83
N VAL A 224 -28.95 -14.91 -10.52
CA VAL A 224 -27.65 -15.26 -9.92
C VAL A 224 -26.50 -14.89 -10.86
N THR A 225 -26.60 -15.26 -12.14
CA THR A 225 -25.59 -14.91 -13.16
C THR A 225 -25.40 -13.40 -13.25
N PHE A 226 -26.50 -12.63 -13.20
CA PHE A 226 -26.47 -11.17 -13.24
C PHE A 226 -25.72 -10.60 -12.02
N ILE A 227 -26.11 -10.99 -10.80
CA ILE A 227 -25.45 -10.47 -9.59
C ILE A 227 -23.97 -10.82 -9.57
N LYS A 228 -23.61 -12.07 -9.85
CA LYS A 228 -22.19 -12.47 -9.90
C LYS A 228 -21.42 -11.67 -10.93
N SER A 229 -21.97 -11.49 -12.12
CA SER A 229 -21.34 -10.70 -13.18
C SER A 229 -21.16 -9.23 -12.77
N VAL A 230 -22.13 -8.64 -12.06
CA VAL A 230 -22.02 -7.28 -11.51
C VAL A 230 -20.92 -7.20 -10.45
N VAL A 231 -20.90 -8.12 -9.47
CA VAL A 231 -19.87 -8.15 -8.42
C VAL A 231 -18.48 -8.33 -9.03
N LYS A 232 -18.33 -9.27 -9.97
CA LYS A 232 -17.06 -9.50 -10.69
C LYS A 232 -16.63 -8.31 -11.54
N SER A 233 -17.57 -7.61 -12.17
CA SER A 233 -17.28 -6.38 -12.92
C SER A 233 -16.76 -5.28 -11.99
N VAL A 234 -17.37 -5.11 -10.81
CA VAL A 234 -16.86 -4.19 -9.79
C VAL A 234 -15.46 -4.58 -9.35
N MET A 235 -15.21 -5.88 -9.08
CA MET A 235 -13.86 -6.35 -8.73
C MET A 235 -12.84 -6.13 -9.85
N LEU A 236 -13.23 -6.27 -11.12
CA LEU A 236 -12.36 -5.94 -12.26
C LEU A 236 -12.01 -4.46 -12.28
N VAL A 237 -12.98 -3.56 -12.06
CA VAL A 237 -12.73 -2.12 -11.94
C VAL A 237 -11.75 -1.84 -10.79
N LEU A 238 -11.91 -2.50 -9.64
CA LEU A 238 -10.98 -2.37 -8.51
C LEU A 238 -9.56 -2.83 -8.87
N VAL A 239 -9.41 -3.97 -9.59
CA VAL A 239 -8.09 -4.42 -10.09
C VAL A 239 -7.50 -3.39 -11.05
N ILE A 240 -8.27 -2.86 -12.00
CA ILE A 240 -7.79 -1.81 -12.93
C ILE A 240 -7.30 -0.57 -12.17
N LEU A 241 -8.01 -0.17 -11.11
CA LEU A 241 -7.60 0.96 -10.26
C LEU A 241 -6.31 0.66 -9.48
N LEU A 242 -6.14 -0.58 -8.97
CA LEU A 242 -4.87 -1.02 -8.37
C LEU A 242 -3.72 -0.94 -9.38
N SER A 243 -3.92 -1.47 -10.59
CA SER A 243 -2.90 -1.44 -11.64
C SER A 243 -2.55 -0.02 -12.08
N TRP A 244 -3.56 0.86 -12.18
CA TRP A 244 -3.38 2.27 -12.44
C TRP A 244 -2.55 2.96 -11.33
N ARG A 245 -2.88 2.71 -10.06
CA ARG A 245 -2.16 3.27 -8.92
C ARG A 245 -0.70 2.81 -8.88
N LEU A 246 -0.47 1.52 -9.15
CA LEU A 246 0.87 0.93 -9.19
C LEU A 246 1.68 1.51 -10.34
N SER A 247 1.06 1.72 -11.51
CA SER A 247 1.69 2.39 -12.66
C SER A 247 2.08 3.84 -12.34
N LEU A 248 1.22 4.58 -11.63
CA LEU A 248 1.57 5.93 -11.14
C LEU A 248 2.69 5.88 -10.11
N TYR A 249 2.73 4.88 -9.22
CA TYR A 249 3.85 4.73 -8.28
C TYR A 249 5.16 4.43 -9.03
N ALA A 250 5.14 3.51 -9.99
CA ALA A 250 6.28 3.23 -10.85
C ALA A 250 6.73 4.47 -11.63
N PHE A 251 5.78 5.31 -12.07
CA PHE A 251 6.10 6.60 -12.68
C PHE A 251 6.78 7.52 -11.66
N ASP A 252 6.24 7.66 -10.45
CA ASP A 252 6.75 8.57 -9.40
C ASP A 252 8.22 8.29 -9.01
N THR A 253 8.77 7.10 -9.28
CA THR A 253 10.16 6.75 -8.96
C THR A 253 11.21 7.56 -9.73
N HIS A 254 10.83 8.35 -10.75
CA HIS A 254 11.79 9.27 -11.39
C HIS A 254 12.19 10.44 -10.48
N GLU A 255 11.34 10.79 -9.50
CA GLU A 255 11.72 11.74 -8.46
C GLU A 255 12.52 10.98 -7.40
N ALA A 256 13.83 10.96 -7.57
CA ALA A 256 14.72 10.43 -6.54
C ALA A 256 14.62 11.28 -5.26
N PRO A 257 14.66 10.66 -4.06
CA PRO A 257 14.83 11.43 -2.83
C PRO A 257 16.12 12.25 -2.94
N TRP A 258 16.06 13.54 -2.64
CA TRP A 258 17.28 14.30 -2.39
C TRP A 258 17.82 13.92 -1.01
N GLY A 259 19.15 13.83 -0.86
CA GLY A 259 19.74 13.23 0.34
C GLY A 259 19.77 11.71 0.27
N GLU A 260 19.67 11.04 1.43
CA GLU A 260 19.89 9.60 1.54
C GLU A 260 18.73 8.87 2.24
N LEU A 261 18.48 7.62 1.82
CA LEU A 261 17.59 6.70 2.52
C LEU A 261 18.41 5.84 3.49
N VAL A 262 18.42 6.23 4.76
CA VAL A 262 19.23 5.63 5.81
C VAL A 262 18.52 4.41 6.39
N PRO A 263 19.16 3.23 6.45
CA PRO A 263 18.58 2.05 7.08
C PRO A 263 18.53 2.23 8.61
N VAL A 264 17.38 1.88 9.19
CA VAL A 264 17.12 1.98 10.63
C VAL A 264 16.58 0.63 11.13
N GLN A 265 16.67 0.37 12.44
CA GLN A 265 16.18 -0.86 13.06
C GLN A 265 16.79 -2.11 12.40
N GLU A 266 18.13 -2.21 12.41
CA GLU A 266 18.88 -3.32 11.79
C GLU A 266 18.57 -3.51 10.29
N GLY A 267 18.20 -2.43 9.59
CA GLY A 267 17.87 -2.45 8.16
C GLY A 267 16.48 -3.00 7.84
N GLN A 268 15.56 -3.01 8.83
CA GLN A 268 14.16 -3.40 8.61
C GLN A 268 13.40 -2.42 7.73
N PHE A 269 13.70 -1.12 7.78
CA PHE A 269 13.13 -0.10 6.91
C PHE A 269 14.11 1.07 6.76
N ARG A 270 13.84 2.01 5.86
CA ARG A 270 14.68 3.19 5.64
C ARG A 270 13.92 4.48 5.93
N VAL A 271 14.61 5.43 6.53
CA VAL A 271 14.12 6.80 6.68
C VAL A 271 14.91 7.73 5.77
N HIS A 272 14.22 8.68 5.19
CA HIS A 272 14.84 9.75 4.42
C HIS A 272 15.46 10.78 5.36
N LEU A 273 16.71 11.14 5.08
CA LEU A 273 17.47 12.17 5.76
C LEU A 273 18.25 12.95 4.70
N SER A 274 18.04 14.26 4.65
CA SER A 274 18.78 15.17 3.77
C SER A 274 19.42 16.26 4.58
N CYS A 275 20.72 16.48 4.38
CA CYS A 275 21.49 17.47 5.09
C CYS A 275 22.29 18.34 4.12
N TYR A 276 22.42 19.61 4.48
CA TYR A 276 23.08 20.64 3.68
C TYR A 276 24.12 21.36 4.53
N GLY A 277 25.25 21.73 3.92
CA GLY A 277 26.38 22.34 4.61
C GLY A 277 27.30 21.34 5.31
N ASP A 278 28.19 21.85 6.16
CA ASP A 278 29.21 21.05 6.86
C ASP A 278 28.65 20.40 8.15
N VAL A 279 27.99 19.25 7.97
CA VAL A 279 27.29 18.51 9.05
C VAL A 279 28.07 17.31 9.60
N HIS A 280 29.12 16.85 8.90
CA HIS A 280 29.80 15.60 9.25
C HIS A 280 30.98 15.80 10.21
N LYS A 281 31.16 14.81 11.09
CA LYS A 281 32.20 14.76 12.13
C LYS A 281 33.63 14.89 11.58
N SER A 282 33.90 14.45 10.34
CA SER A 282 35.22 14.51 9.70
C SER A 282 35.77 15.92 9.53
N SER A 283 34.91 16.94 9.59
CA SER A 283 35.31 18.35 9.53
C SER A 283 35.63 18.94 10.91
N LEU A 284 35.60 18.17 12.00
CA LEU A 284 36.08 18.61 13.33
C LEU A 284 37.60 18.75 13.34
N THR A 285 38.04 19.94 12.98
CA THR A 285 39.44 20.34 13.04
C THR A 285 39.90 20.49 14.50
N LYS A 286 40.79 19.57 14.89
CA LYS A 286 41.69 19.58 16.06
C LYS A 286 41.03 19.59 17.45
N PRO A 287 41.34 18.61 18.32
CA PRO A 287 40.90 18.63 19.71
C PRO A 287 41.44 19.87 20.43
N GLY A 288 40.57 20.58 21.16
CA GLY A 288 40.95 21.70 22.04
C GLY A 288 40.57 23.11 21.59
N LYS A 289 39.83 23.30 20.48
CA LYS A 289 39.20 24.61 20.15
C LYS A 289 37.67 24.52 20.24
N PRO A 290 36.99 25.53 20.83
CA PRO A 290 35.54 25.59 20.80
C PRO A 290 35.07 25.68 19.35
N ASP A 291 34.15 24.80 18.96
CA ASP A 291 33.58 24.81 17.62
C ASP A 291 32.79 26.10 17.44
N LYS A 292 33.29 26.99 16.56
CA LYS A 292 32.65 28.27 16.27
C LYS A 292 31.52 28.13 15.24
N ARG A 293 31.29 26.92 14.72
CA ARG A 293 30.24 26.68 13.73
C ARG A 293 28.86 26.84 14.34
N GLN A 294 27.95 27.35 13.52
CA GLN A 294 26.53 27.45 13.83
C GLN A 294 25.96 26.07 14.20
N PRO A 295 24.99 25.90 15.12
CA PRO A 295 24.35 24.59 15.33
C PRO A 295 23.64 24.10 14.06
N ILE A 296 23.54 22.78 13.89
CA ILE A 296 22.81 22.16 12.77
C ILE A 296 21.32 22.37 13.00
N VAL A 297 20.64 23.08 12.11
CA VAL A 297 19.18 23.23 12.19
C VAL A 297 18.52 21.91 11.80
N LEU A 298 17.83 21.24 12.72
CA LEU A 298 17.14 19.98 12.45
C LEU A 298 15.64 20.24 12.38
N VAL A 299 15.05 19.92 11.24
CA VAL A 299 13.70 20.34 10.88
C VAL A 299 12.74 19.16 10.93
N GLU A 300 11.60 19.36 11.58
CA GLU A 300 10.54 18.38 11.75
C GLU A 300 9.20 18.91 11.21
N GLY A 301 8.63 18.21 10.23
CA GLY A 301 7.33 18.53 9.64
C GLY A 301 6.12 18.33 10.56
N GLY A 302 4.95 18.74 10.08
CA GLY A 302 3.69 18.68 10.84
C GLY A 302 2.90 17.40 10.61
N GLN A 303 1.73 17.27 11.22
CA GLN A 303 0.88 16.08 11.08
C GLN A 303 0.48 15.84 9.62
N LEU A 304 0.12 16.93 8.97
CA LEU A 304 -0.41 17.01 7.63
C LEU A 304 0.70 17.36 6.61
N THR A 305 1.85 17.87 7.05
CA THR A 305 2.87 18.45 6.18
C THR A 305 4.16 17.67 6.26
N SER A 306 4.73 17.29 5.12
CA SER A 306 6.07 16.69 5.05
C SER A 306 7.14 17.68 5.51
N SER A 307 8.30 17.16 5.90
CA SER A 307 9.45 18.03 6.19
C SER A 307 9.90 18.78 4.92
N GLU A 308 9.68 18.18 3.74
CA GLU A 308 9.97 18.77 2.44
C GLU A 308 9.19 20.05 2.13
N GLU A 309 7.89 20.10 2.45
CA GLU A 309 7.10 21.32 2.28
C GLU A 309 7.37 22.35 3.39
N PHE A 310 7.73 21.90 4.59
CA PHE A 310 7.95 22.79 5.72
C PHE A 310 9.31 23.50 5.65
N GLN A 311 10.34 22.86 5.10
CA GLN A 311 11.72 23.37 5.11
C GLN A 311 11.99 24.54 4.14
N GLU A 312 11.11 24.83 3.18
CA GLU A 312 11.34 25.81 2.10
C GLU A 312 11.86 27.18 2.59
N TRP A 313 11.37 27.66 3.74
CA TRP A 313 11.77 28.96 4.29
C TRP A 313 13.15 28.94 4.96
N ILE A 314 13.64 27.75 5.35
CA ILE A 314 14.98 27.51 5.91
C ILE A 314 15.97 27.34 4.75
N GLU A 315 15.59 26.64 3.69
CA GLU A 315 16.38 26.53 2.45
C GLU A 315 16.71 27.92 1.88
N GLU A 316 15.75 28.86 1.92
CA GLU A 316 16.00 30.26 1.55
C GLU A 316 17.12 30.89 2.39
N LEU A 317 17.14 30.66 3.70
CA LEU A 317 18.19 31.18 4.59
C LEU A 317 19.55 30.53 4.32
N TYR A 318 19.56 29.25 3.96
CA TYR A 318 20.77 28.54 3.57
C TYR A 318 21.35 29.09 2.27
N ASN A 319 20.51 29.28 1.25
CA ASN A 319 20.91 29.86 -0.04
C ASN A 319 21.40 31.32 0.09
N LEU A 320 20.91 32.06 1.09
CA LEU A 320 21.39 33.41 1.44
C LEU A 320 22.67 33.41 2.32
N GLY A 321 23.16 32.25 2.73
CA GLY A 321 24.34 32.11 3.62
C GLY A 321 24.09 32.57 5.06
N SER A 322 22.84 32.75 5.47
CA SER A 322 22.48 33.12 6.85
C SER A 322 22.37 31.90 7.78
N ILE A 323 22.10 30.74 7.19
CA ILE A 323 22.21 29.43 7.84
C ILE A 323 23.29 28.64 7.10
N GLU A 324 24.30 28.17 7.82
CA GLU A 324 25.45 27.45 7.26
C GLU A 324 25.15 25.97 7.05
N ARG A 325 24.26 25.39 7.86
CA ARG A 325 23.97 23.96 7.84
C ARG A 325 22.62 23.61 8.46
N TYR A 326 21.89 22.72 7.78
CA TYR A 326 20.59 22.22 8.25
C TYR A 326 20.34 20.80 7.74
N CYS A 327 19.45 20.09 8.41
CA CYS A 327 19.00 18.76 8.07
C CYS A 327 17.47 18.68 8.15
N ILE A 328 16.89 17.94 7.22
CA ILE A 328 15.47 17.57 7.18
C ILE A 328 15.38 16.06 7.16
N TRP A 329 14.30 15.51 7.70
CA TRP A 329 14.05 14.08 7.62
C TRP A 329 12.55 13.84 7.55
N ASP A 330 12.15 12.77 6.88
CA ASP A 330 10.75 12.37 6.83
C ASP A 330 10.48 11.28 7.87
N ARG A 331 9.44 11.49 8.70
CA ARG A 331 8.99 10.45 9.63
C ARG A 331 8.61 9.16 8.89
N PRO A 332 8.70 7.98 9.51
CA PRO A 332 8.28 6.74 8.87
C PRO A 332 6.85 6.83 8.30
N GLY A 333 6.69 6.45 7.04
CA GLY A 333 5.44 6.52 6.28
C GLY A 333 5.11 7.89 5.65
N TYR A 334 5.92 8.92 5.91
CA TYR A 334 5.80 10.23 5.26
C TYR A 334 6.72 10.31 4.03
N ALA A 335 6.30 11.14 3.05
CA ALA A 335 7.12 11.58 1.92
C ALA A 335 8.04 10.51 1.31
N PHE A 336 9.36 10.56 1.50
CA PHE A 336 10.28 9.55 0.94
C PHE A 336 10.52 8.34 1.85
N SER A 337 10.27 8.46 3.15
CA SER A 337 10.49 7.39 4.13
C SER A 337 9.61 6.16 3.92
N ASP A 338 10.18 5.00 4.21
CA ASP A 338 9.47 3.72 4.31
C ASP A 338 8.57 3.71 5.56
N SER A 339 7.64 2.75 5.67
CA SER A 339 6.77 2.64 6.84
C SER A 339 7.44 1.87 7.99
N SER A 340 7.21 2.30 9.22
CA SER A 340 7.73 1.59 10.39
C SER A 340 6.93 0.31 10.72
N PRO A 341 7.58 -0.68 11.37
CA PRO A 341 6.87 -1.78 12.01
C PRO A 341 6.02 -1.27 13.19
N SER A 342 5.01 -2.05 13.56
CA SER A 342 4.17 -1.76 14.74
C SER A 342 4.77 -2.38 16.00
N PRO A 343 4.59 -1.77 17.19
CA PRO A 343 3.94 -0.48 17.45
C PRO A 343 4.84 0.72 17.10
N SER A 344 4.23 1.91 16.92
CA SER A 344 4.95 3.17 16.67
C SER A 344 4.51 4.22 17.69
N SER A 345 5.45 4.84 18.42
CA SER A 345 5.22 5.94 19.38
C SER A 345 6.19 7.09 19.10
N ILE A 346 5.94 8.25 19.70
CA ILE A 346 6.84 9.42 19.56
C ILE A 346 8.25 9.08 20.07
N GLY A 347 8.36 8.35 21.18
CA GLY A 347 9.63 7.87 21.71
C GLY A 347 10.37 6.95 20.75
N ILE A 348 9.68 6.00 20.12
CA ILE A 348 10.27 5.05 19.16
C ILE A 348 10.72 5.77 17.89
N VAL A 349 9.88 6.66 17.34
CA VAL A 349 10.20 7.40 16.11
C VAL A 349 11.38 8.35 16.31
N THR A 350 11.53 8.96 17.49
CA THR A 350 12.72 9.78 17.79
C THR A 350 13.99 8.97 17.98
N GLU A 351 13.91 7.70 18.38
CA GLU A 351 15.06 6.78 18.37
C GLU A 351 15.49 6.44 16.95
N TYR A 352 14.53 6.26 16.03
CA TYR A 352 14.83 6.08 14.60
C TYR A 352 15.57 7.27 14.01
N LEU A 353 15.18 8.50 14.35
CA LEU A 353 15.93 9.70 13.99
C LEU A 353 17.34 9.69 14.57
N ALA A 354 17.50 9.37 15.85
CA ALA A 354 18.80 9.30 16.49
C ALA A 354 19.72 8.26 15.84
N GLN A 355 19.17 7.11 15.46
CA GLN A 355 19.88 6.06 14.74
C GLN A 355 20.29 6.54 13.35
N ALA A 356 19.39 7.17 12.59
CA ALA A 356 19.69 7.66 11.25
C ALA A 356 20.80 8.74 11.25
N LEU A 357 20.76 9.67 12.21
CA LEU A 357 21.81 10.68 12.40
C LEU A 357 23.16 10.03 12.76
N ALA A 358 23.15 9.02 13.63
CA ALA A 358 24.36 8.31 14.05
C ALA A 358 25.00 7.51 12.90
N GLU A 359 24.18 6.82 12.10
CA GLU A 359 24.63 6.07 10.91
C GLU A 359 25.33 6.98 9.88
N GLN A 360 24.82 8.21 9.74
CA GLN A 360 25.37 9.23 8.84
C GLN A 360 26.52 10.05 9.47
N GLY A 361 26.93 9.74 10.71
CA GLY A 361 28.01 10.45 11.41
C GLY A 361 27.70 11.94 11.66
N ILE A 362 26.42 12.29 11.76
CA ILE A 362 25.95 13.64 12.02
C ILE A 362 25.80 13.80 13.53
N GLU A 363 26.63 14.66 14.12
CA GLU A 363 26.59 14.97 15.53
C GLU A 363 26.27 16.46 15.74
N GLY A 364 25.50 16.74 16.80
CA GLY A 364 25.13 18.09 17.17
C GLY A 364 26.34 18.97 17.56
N PRO A 365 26.09 20.22 17.98
CA PRO A 365 24.80 20.68 18.49
C PRO A 365 23.70 20.88 17.43
N PHE A 366 22.47 20.50 17.78
CA PHE A 366 21.28 20.69 16.97
C PHE A 366 20.42 21.87 17.47
N SER A 367 19.95 22.71 16.56
CA SER A 367 18.83 23.63 16.82
C SER A 367 17.57 23.03 16.23
N LEU A 368 16.67 22.53 17.09
CA LEU A 368 15.46 21.84 16.64
C LEU A 368 14.40 22.85 16.19
N VAL A 369 13.75 22.60 15.06
CA VAL A 369 12.64 23.40 14.55
C VAL A 369 11.47 22.46 14.25
N GLY A 370 10.47 22.46 15.12
CA GLY A 370 9.32 21.57 15.02
C GLY A 370 8.03 22.34 14.73
N PHE A 371 7.36 21.98 13.64
CA PHE A 371 6.04 22.52 13.30
C PHE A 371 4.93 21.58 13.73
N ASP A 372 3.84 22.13 14.29
CA ASP A 372 2.62 21.36 14.58
C ASP A 372 2.94 20.15 15.50
N ILE A 373 2.56 18.92 15.15
CA ILE A 373 2.96 17.71 15.91
C ILE A 373 4.48 17.52 15.96
N GLY A 374 5.23 18.07 14.99
CA GLY A 374 6.69 18.03 14.95
C GLY A 374 7.36 18.71 16.13
N GLY A 375 6.67 19.64 16.80
CA GLY A 375 7.13 20.21 18.07
C GLY A 375 7.23 19.16 19.18
N LEU A 376 6.31 18.19 19.20
CA LEU A 376 6.32 17.09 20.17
C LEU A 376 7.47 16.11 19.91
N TYR A 377 7.70 15.75 18.64
CA TYR A 377 8.85 14.95 18.24
C TYR A 377 10.17 15.64 18.58
N SER A 378 10.28 16.95 18.31
CA SER A 378 11.45 17.76 18.66
C SER A 378 11.69 17.80 20.17
N ARG A 379 10.64 18.00 20.97
CA ARG A 379 10.73 17.96 22.45
C ARG A 379 11.20 16.59 22.95
N MET A 380 10.64 15.51 22.43
CA MET A 380 11.05 14.15 22.82
C MET A 380 12.51 13.88 22.46
N PHE A 381 12.94 14.25 21.26
CA PHE A 381 14.33 14.11 20.84
C PHE A 381 15.27 14.91 21.74
N ALA A 382 14.90 16.14 22.09
CA ALA A 382 15.68 16.96 23.01
C ALA A 382 15.78 16.38 24.42
N SER A 383 14.69 15.83 24.96
CA SER A 383 14.72 15.21 26.29
C SER A 383 15.63 13.98 26.35
N LYS A 384 15.74 13.23 25.24
CA LYS A 384 16.60 12.03 25.17
C LYS A 384 18.09 12.35 24.94
N LYS A 385 18.41 13.53 24.40
CA LYS A 385 19.78 13.95 24.01
C LYS A 385 20.07 15.42 24.35
N PRO A 386 19.80 15.90 25.58
CA PRO A 386 19.91 17.32 25.92
C PRO A 386 21.30 17.91 25.67
N GLU A 387 22.34 17.08 25.81
CA GLU A 387 23.76 17.43 25.59
C GLU A 387 24.09 17.75 24.12
N LYS A 388 23.26 17.26 23.19
CA LYS A 388 23.40 17.51 21.75
C LYS A 388 22.49 18.61 21.23
N ILE A 389 21.68 19.24 22.09
CA ILE A 389 20.75 20.31 21.67
C ILE A 389 21.35 21.67 22.01
N HIS A 390 21.30 22.59 21.06
CA HIS A 390 21.56 24.02 21.25
C HIS A 390 20.32 24.77 21.71
N SER A 391 19.22 24.60 20.99
CA SER A 391 17.96 25.34 21.17
C SER A 391 16.78 24.60 20.54
N ILE A 392 15.56 24.98 20.93
CA ILE A 392 14.31 24.45 20.38
C ILE A 392 13.44 25.61 19.92
N MET A 393 12.91 25.54 18.70
CA MET A 393 11.95 26.45 18.14
C MET A 393 10.65 25.69 17.83
N LEU A 394 9.58 26.05 18.54
CA LEU A 394 8.25 25.50 18.34
C LEU A 394 7.44 26.43 17.44
N VAL A 395 7.05 25.93 16.26
CA VAL A 395 6.31 26.68 15.24
C VAL A 395 4.85 26.22 15.26
N ASP A 396 3.96 27.05 15.78
CA ASP A 396 2.53 26.79 15.98
C ASP A 396 2.27 25.33 16.42
N ALA A 397 3.05 24.87 17.40
CA ALA A 397 3.20 23.47 17.73
C ALA A 397 2.03 22.92 18.56
N TRP A 398 1.87 21.61 18.56
CA TRP A 398 0.90 20.94 19.43
C TRP A 398 1.31 21.02 20.91
N SER A 399 0.31 21.12 21.79
CA SER A 399 0.44 20.72 23.18
C SER A 399 0.31 19.19 23.30
N GLU A 400 0.95 18.57 24.30
CA GLU A 400 0.79 17.14 24.57
C GLU A 400 -0.68 16.74 24.81
N ASP A 401 -1.52 17.67 25.26
CA ASP A 401 -2.95 17.43 25.48
C ASP A 401 -3.68 17.00 24.20
N LEU A 402 -3.21 17.40 23.02
CA LEU A 402 -3.76 16.99 21.72
C LEU A 402 -3.57 15.50 21.41
N LEU A 403 -2.71 14.80 22.15
CA LEU A 403 -2.54 13.35 22.06
C LEU A 403 -3.60 12.56 22.84
N LYS A 404 -4.34 13.22 23.72
CA LYS A 404 -5.46 12.59 24.41
C LYS A 404 -6.59 12.30 23.43
N HIS A 405 -7.38 11.28 23.75
CA HIS A 405 -8.54 10.90 22.96
C HIS A 405 -9.59 12.01 22.87
N ASP A 406 -9.77 12.76 23.95
CA ASP A 406 -10.67 13.91 24.00
C ASP A 406 -9.92 15.16 24.49
N PRO A 407 -9.16 15.82 23.60
CA PRO A 407 -8.29 16.93 23.99
C PRO A 407 -9.09 18.18 24.35
N PHE A 408 -10.37 18.24 23.99
CA PHE A 408 -11.27 19.38 24.22
C PHE A 408 -12.23 19.19 25.40
N SER A 409 -12.11 18.06 26.11
CA SER A 409 -12.95 17.72 27.25
C SER A 409 -12.12 17.71 28.52
N GLY A 410 -12.17 18.82 29.25
CA GLY A 410 -11.52 18.97 30.54
C GLY A 410 -12.09 20.19 31.25
N SER A 411 -12.02 20.21 32.59
CA SER A 411 -12.48 21.37 33.38
C SER A 411 -11.66 22.65 33.09
N LYS A 412 -10.45 22.48 32.56
CA LYS A 412 -9.54 23.56 32.16
C LYS A 412 -9.78 24.08 30.75
N HIS A 413 -10.44 23.30 29.87
CA HIS A 413 -10.53 23.60 28.44
C HIS A 413 -11.95 24.01 28.04
N LYS A 414 -12.08 24.97 27.13
CA LYS A 414 -13.39 25.40 26.61
C LYS A 414 -13.87 24.43 25.54
N LYS A 415 -15.18 24.16 25.54
CA LYS A 415 -15.81 23.35 24.49
C LYS A 415 -15.88 24.16 23.20
N GLU A 416 -14.95 23.88 22.29
CA GLU A 416 -14.87 24.54 20.99
C GLU A 416 -15.39 23.64 19.86
N PRO A 417 -16.03 24.22 18.82
CA PRO A 417 -16.49 23.43 17.69
C PRO A 417 -15.31 22.90 16.88
N ARG A 418 -15.30 21.58 16.62
CA ARG A 418 -14.27 20.89 15.80
C ARG A 418 -14.02 21.51 14.42
N LYS A 419 -14.97 22.27 13.89
CA LYS A 419 -14.84 23.00 12.61
C LYS A 419 -13.71 24.04 12.62
N ILE A 420 -13.31 24.55 13.79
CA ILE A 420 -12.22 25.51 13.92
C ILE A 420 -10.90 24.92 13.40
N PHE A 421 -10.64 23.66 13.73
CA PHE A 421 -9.44 22.90 13.40
C PHE A 421 -9.50 22.20 12.05
N ARG A 422 -10.56 22.43 11.25
CA ARG A 422 -10.69 21.84 9.93
C ARG A 422 -9.54 22.31 9.03
N HIS A 423 -8.82 21.36 8.43
CA HIS A 423 -7.62 21.58 7.61
C HIS A 423 -6.39 22.11 8.38
N VAL A 424 -6.46 22.16 9.71
CA VAL A 424 -5.33 22.46 10.59
C VAL A 424 -4.76 21.14 11.10
N LEU A 425 -5.59 20.35 11.78
CA LEU A 425 -5.22 19.06 12.32
C LEU A 425 -6.38 18.05 12.28
N GLU A 426 -6.03 16.78 12.34
CA GLU A 426 -6.95 15.66 12.58
C GLU A 426 -6.80 15.20 14.04
N PRO A 427 -7.86 15.25 14.88
CA PRO A 427 -7.74 14.95 16.31
C PRO A 427 -7.46 13.46 16.61
N MET A 428 -6.86 13.17 17.76
CA MET A 428 -6.52 11.80 18.20
C MET A 428 -7.72 11.00 18.78
N ASP A 429 -8.93 11.14 18.23
CA ASP A 429 -10.13 10.40 18.70
C ASP A 429 -10.40 9.07 17.97
N THR A 430 -11.15 8.15 18.59
CA THR A 430 -11.47 6.83 17.98
C THR A 430 -12.15 6.97 16.62
N TRP A 431 -12.99 7.99 16.44
CA TRP A 431 -13.70 8.20 15.18
C TRP A 431 -12.76 8.63 14.04
N THR A 432 -11.76 9.46 14.32
CA THR A 432 -10.71 9.77 13.34
C THR A 432 -9.88 8.52 13.03
N GLY A 433 -9.56 7.69 14.03
CA GLY A 433 -8.91 6.39 13.81
C GLY A 433 -9.70 5.49 12.86
N PHE A 434 -11.01 5.33 13.09
CA PHE A 434 -11.88 4.55 12.20
C PHE A 434 -11.93 5.14 10.78
N LYS A 435 -11.99 6.47 10.64
CA LYS A 435 -11.92 7.14 9.32
C LYS A 435 -10.59 6.94 8.62
N LEU A 436 -9.47 6.99 9.36
CA LEU A 436 -8.14 6.74 8.82
C LEU A 436 -8.04 5.30 8.32
N TRP A 437 -8.55 4.34 9.09
CA TRP A 437 -8.63 2.94 8.68
C TRP A 437 -9.48 2.76 7.41
N LEU A 438 -10.69 3.36 7.36
CA LEU A 438 -11.56 3.27 6.16
C LEU A 438 -10.91 3.94 4.93
N ARG A 439 -10.29 5.12 5.10
CA ARG A 439 -9.50 5.78 4.04
C ARG A 439 -8.32 4.91 3.62
N GLY A 440 -7.68 4.24 4.57
CA GLY A 440 -6.60 3.29 4.38
C GLY A 440 -7.01 2.18 3.44
N VAL A 441 -8.12 1.48 3.70
CA VAL A 441 -8.66 0.41 2.84
C VAL A 441 -8.98 0.89 1.41
N VAL A 442 -9.40 2.14 1.25
CA VAL A 442 -9.73 2.70 -0.09
C VAL A 442 -8.49 3.26 -0.81
N SER A 443 -7.43 3.60 -0.07
CA SER A 443 -6.25 4.28 -0.62
C SER A 443 -5.47 3.52 -1.71
N PRO A 444 -5.35 2.17 -1.70
CA PRO A 444 -4.63 1.44 -2.74
C PRO A 444 -5.26 1.61 -4.13
N PHE A 445 -6.56 1.90 -4.22
CA PHE A 445 -7.23 2.15 -5.49
C PHE A 445 -6.88 3.52 -6.08
N GLY A 446 -6.29 4.43 -5.30
CA GLY A 446 -5.72 5.68 -5.80
C GLY A 446 -6.70 6.60 -6.54
N VAL A 447 -8.01 6.49 -6.29
CA VAL A 447 -9.05 7.20 -7.06
C VAL A 447 -8.79 8.71 -7.07
N ILE A 448 -8.59 9.31 -5.89
CA ILE A 448 -8.40 10.77 -5.78
C ILE A 448 -7.09 11.22 -6.45
N PRO A 449 -5.90 10.68 -6.10
CA PRO A 449 -4.65 11.07 -6.78
C PRO A 449 -4.65 10.77 -8.29
N GLY A 450 -5.30 9.69 -8.71
CA GLY A 450 -5.45 9.33 -10.12
C GLY A 450 -6.28 10.35 -10.88
N LEU A 451 -7.40 10.79 -10.31
CA LEU A 451 -8.25 11.86 -10.87
C LEU A 451 -7.53 13.21 -10.90
N HIS A 452 -6.81 13.56 -9.84
CA HIS A 452 -5.98 14.77 -9.78
C HIS A 452 -4.93 14.81 -10.89
N TRP A 453 -4.22 13.69 -11.11
CA TRP A 453 -3.26 13.56 -12.20
C TRP A 453 -3.94 13.60 -13.58
N LEU A 454 -5.10 12.96 -13.74
CA LEU A 454 -5.81 12.90 -15.03
C LEU A 454 -6.29 14.28 -15.50
N TRP A 455 -6.84 15.10 -14.59
CA TRP A 455 -7.38 16.42 -14.96
C TRP A 455 -6.37 17.56 -14.87
N HIS A 456 -5.40 17.47 -13.97
CA HIS A 456 -4.44 18.55 -13.71
C HIS A 456 -3.01 18.02 -13.50
N PRO A 457 -2.41 17.35 -14.51
CA PRO A 457 -1.12 16.66 -14.36
C PRO A 457 0.05 17.60 -14.01
N ARG A 458 0.01 18.87 -14.46
CA ARG A 458 1.04 19.86 -14.12
C ARG A 458 0.96 20.35 -12.67
N ARG A 459 -0.23 20.36 -12.07
CA ARG A 459 -0.45 20.80 -10.68
C ARG A 459 -0.22 19.66 -9.71
N TYR A 460 -0.63 18.45 -10.09
CA TYR A 460 -0.50 17.22 -9.31
C TYR A 460 0.56 16.32 -9.94
N SER A 461 1.79 16.81 -9.93
CA SER A 461 2.97 16.06 -10.35
C SER A 461 3.36 15.02 -9.30
N SER A 462 4.40 14.25 -9.60
CA SER A 462 4.99 13.26 -8.68
C SER A 462 5.32 13.86 -7.32
N LYS A 463 5.87 15.08 -7.29
CA LYS A 463 6.15 15.85 -6.06
C LYS A 463 4.91 16.01 -5.17
N SER A 464 3.75 16.29 -5.77
CA SER A 464 2.49 16.40 -5.03
C SER A 464 2.08 15.08 -4.38
N ARG A 465 2.31 13.94 -5.03
CA ARG A 465 1.96 12.61 -4.49
C ARG A 465 2.94 12.09 -3.47
N ILE A 466 4.22 12.41 -3.62
CA ILE A 466 5.27 11.96 -2.71
C ILE A 466 5.18 12.76 -1.42
N PHE A 467 5.45 14.07 -1.47
CA PHE A 467 5.59 14.90 -0.26
C PHE A 467 4.63 16.10 -0.20
N GLY A 468 3.89 16.39 -1.27
CA GLY A 468 2.95 17.50 -1.33
C GLY A 468 1.51 17.15 -0.95
N LYS A 469 0.56 17.82 -1.61
CA LYS A 469 -0.88 17.80 -1.28
C LYS A 469 -1.59 16.45 -1.42
N ASP A 470 -1.04 15.52 -2.20
CA ASP A 470 -1.63 14.19 -2.40
C ASP A 470 -0.99 13.12 -1.51
N MET A 471 0.07 13.45 -0.76
CA MET A 471 0.68 12.56 0.23
C MET A 471 -0.36 12.00 1.23
N TYR A 472 -1.35 12.80 1.58
CA TYR A 472 -2.46 12.48 2.48
C TYR A 472 -3.35 11.31 2.04
N TYR A 473 -3.32 10.98 0.75
CA TYR A 473 -4.05 9.86 0.17
C TYR A 473 -3.15 8.64 -0.03
N SER A 474 -1.86 8.76 0.28
CA SER A 474 -0.92 7.64 0.20
C SER A 474 -1.23 6.60 1.27
N SER A 475 -1.20 5.34 0.87
CA SER A 475 -1.47 4.20 1.76
C SER A 475 -0.46 4.13 2.92
N LYS A 476 0.82 4.44 2.67
CA LYS A 476 1.86 4.47 3.70
C LYS A 476 1.65 5.58 4.74
N TYR A 477 1.21 6.76 4.30
CA TYR A 477 0.90 7.88 5.18
C TYR A 477 -0.30 7.54 6.06
N LEU A 478 -1.39 7.04 5.46
CA LEU A 478 -2.60 6.67 6.20
C LEU A 478 -2.32 5.57 7.24
N ARG A 479 -1.44 4.62 6.92
CA ARG A 479 -1.01 3.58 7.86
C ARG A 479 -0.20 4.16 9.02
N ALA A 480 0.78 5.02 8.74
CA ALA A 480 1.56 5.69 9.80
C ALA A 480 0.65 6.53 10.72
N ARG A 481 -0.28 7.30 10.13
CA ARG A 481 -1.28 8.08 10.87
C ARG A 481 -2.19 7.20 11.72
N LEU A 482 -2.60 6.03 11.23
CA LEU A 482 -3.39 5.08 12.00
C LEU A 482 -2.59 4.52 13.20
N GLN A 483 -1.31 4.19 13.00
CA GLN A 483 -0.44 3.74 14.10
C GLN A 483 -0.25 4.84 15.15
N GLU A 484 0.03 6.08 14.73
CA GLU A 484 0.11 7.24 15.62
C GLU A 484 -1.19 7.44 16.41
N GLN A 485 -2.34 7.24 15.78
CA GLN A 485 -3.65 7.33 16.45
C GLN A 485 -3.79 6.31 17.57
N VAL A 486 -3.42 5.05 17.32
CA VAL A 486 -3.61 3.93 18.25
C VAL A 486 -2.73 4.09 19.49
N THR A 487 -1.50 4.60 19.32
CA THR A 487 -0.54 4.73 20.41
C THR A 487 -0.58 6.11 21.10
N SER A 488 -1.22 7.12 20.48
CA SER A 488 -1.26 8.52 20.94
C SER A 488 -1.54 8.68 22.44
N GLY A 489 -2.71 8.24 22.90
CA GLY A 489 -3.13 8.43 24.29
C GLY A 489 -2.52 7.45 25.29
N VAL A 490 -1.99 6.30 24.83
CA VAL A 490 -1.52 5.21 25.70
C VAL A 490 0.00 5.26 25.89
N LEU A 491 0.76 5.41 24.81
CA LEU A 491 2.23 5.48 24.84
C LEU A 491 2.68 6.93 24.73
N SER A 492 2.42 7.58 23.59
CA SER A 492 3.05 8.86 23.22
C SER A 492 2.76 9.98 24.22
N TYR A 493 1.53 10.07 24.75
CA TYR A 493 1.17 11.06 25.78
C TYR A 493 1.98 10.86 27.07
N ASN A 494 2.13 9.62 27.53
CA ASN A 494 2.86 9.31 28.76
C ASN A 494 4.37 9.51 28.60
N GLU A 495 4.91 9.17 27.43
CA GLU A 495 6.31 9.44 27.08
C GLU A 495 6.60 10.95 27.15
N LEU A 496 5.76 11.78 26.53
CA LEU A 496 5.96 13.24 26.53
C LEU A 496 5.79 13.88 27.89
N LYS A 497 4.87 13.39 28.72
CA LYS A 497 4.71 13.88 30.08
C LYS A 497 5.98 13.70 30.92
N GLY A 498 6.78 12.67 30.61
CA GLY A 498 8.10 12.46 31.21
C GLY A 498 9.25 13.17 30.49
N ALA A 499 9.01 13.77 29.32
CA ALA A 499 10.03 14.42 28.52
C ALA A 499 10.33 15.83 29.05
N ASP A 500 11.53 15.95 29.62
CA ASP A 500 12.05 17.17 30.22
C ASP A 500 13.02 17.90 29.27
N ILE A 501 12.78 19.21 29.08
CA ILE A 501 13.64 20.12 28.30
C ILE A 501 14.09 21.34 29.11
N HIS A 502 14.05 21.27 30.44
CA HIS A 502 14.50 22.32 31.35
C HIS A 502 15.94 22.77 31.02
N GLY A 503 16.15 24.08 31.02
CA GLY A 503 17.45 24.70 30.75
C GLY A 503 17.87 24.74 29.27
N LEU A 504 17.02 24.30 28.33
CA LEU A 504 17.25 24.48 26.90
C LEU A 504 16.63 25.81 26.43
N PRO A 505 17.36 26.65 25.66
CA PRO A 505 16.80 27.85 25.06
C PRO A 505 15.58 27.52 24.18
N LEU A 506 14.43 28.08 24.55
CA LEU A 506 13.15 27.80 23.91
C LEU A 506 12.61 29.05 23.21
N ALA A 507 12.28 28.92 21.93
CA ALA A 507 11.51 29.91 21.19
C ALA A 507 10.16 29.33 20.81
N VAL A 508 9.10 30.12 20.97
CA VAL A 508 7.74 29.75 20.52
C VAL A 508 7.27 30.81 19.54
N ILE A 509 6.79 30.39 18.38
CA ILE A 509 6.12 31.28 17.43
C ILE A 509 4.75 30.74 17.10
N SER A 510 3.72 31.56 17.29
CA SER A 510 2.33 31.13 17.21
C SER A 510 1.57 31.91 16.14
N SER A 511 0.56 31.29 15.53
CA SER A 511 -0.28 31.98 14.54
C SER A 511 -1.25 32.96 15.21
N ASP A 512 -1.26 34.22 14.75
CA ASP A 512 -2.24 35.23 15.18
C ASP A 512 -3.67 34.79 14.88
N HIS A 513 -3.92 34.19 13.71
CA HIS A 513 -5.25 33.71 13.35
C HIS A 513 -5.72 32.59 14.28
N MET A 514 -4.85 31.63 14.60
CA MET A 514 -5.19 30.51 15.47
C MET A 514 -5.46 30.95 16.91
N ILE A 515 -4.62 31.82 17.48
CA ILE A 515 -4.81 32.36 18.83
C ILE A 515 -6.12 33.16 18.92
N LYS A 516 -6.48 33.92 17.88
CA LYS A 516 -7.75 34.68 17.85
C LYS A 516 -8.96 33.78 17.70
N LYS A 517 -8.84 32.66 16.98
CA LYS A 517 -9.95 31.77 16.63
C LYS A 517 -10.22 30.71 17.70
N SER A 518 -9.20 30.26 18.43
CA SER A 518 -9.29 29.24 19.47
C SER A 518 -8.60 29.73 20.75
N GLN A 519 -9.38 29.78 21.84
CA GLN A 519 -8.87 30.11 23.15
C GLN A 519 -8.03 28.98 23.72
N ASN A 520 -8.43 27.72 23.48
CA ASN A 520 -7.64 26.55 23.87
C ASN A 520 -6.27 26.56 23.19
N TRP A 521 -6.22 26.88 21.88
CA TRP A 521 -4.94 26.98 21.17
C TRP A 521 -4.05 28.07 21.78
N GLY A 522 -4.60 29.25 22.06
CA GLY A 522 -3.84 30.32 22.71
C GLY A 522 -3.33 29.95 24.11
N GLU A 523 -4.10 29.21 24.89
CA GLU A 523 -3.68 28.68 26.19
C GLU A 523 -2.58 27.64 26.04
N TRP A 524 -2.71 26.68 25.11
CA TRP A 524 -1.67 25.71 24.80
C TRP A 524 -0.37 26.37 24.36
N GLN A 525 -0.42 27.38 23.47
CA GLN A 525 0.78 28.12 23.07
C GLN A 525 1.46 28.80 24.26
N ARG A 526 0.70 29.29 25.24
CA ARG A 526 1.24 29.86 26.49
C ARG A 526 1.82 28.79 27.42
N GLU A 527 1.22 27.62 27.49
CA GLU A 527 1.78 26.49 28.25
C GLU A 527 3.10 26.02 27.63
N LEU A 528 3.19 26.01 26.29
CA LEU A 528 4.45 25.66 25.60
C LEU A 528 5.60 26.59 25.99
N THR A 529 5.36 27.88 26.27
CA THR A 529 6.43 28.80 26.71
C THR A 529 6.97 28.49 28.10
N GLN A 530 6.30 27.63 28.87
CA GLN A 530 6.66 27.26 30.24
C GLN A 530 7.38 25.91 30.29
N LEU A 531 7.60 25.25 29.15
CA LEU A 531 8.27 23.94 29.10
C LEU A 531 9.76 24.00 29.44
N SER A 532 10.39 25.17 29.33
CA SER A 532 11.78 25.39 29.73
C SER A 532 11.87 26.69 30.53
N ASP A 533 12.76 26.71 31.52
CA ASP A 533 13.05 27.90 32.32
C ASP A 533 13.84 28.96 31.53
N ASP A 534 14.40 28.61 30.37
CA ASP A 534 15.14 29.51 29.47
C ASP A 534 14.31 29.86 28.23
N LEU A 535 13.20 30.59 28.44
CA LEU A 535 12.39 31.13 27.34
C LEU A 535 13.14 32.28 26.65
N PHE A 536 13.66 32.00 25.45
CA PHE A 536 14.34 33.00 24.63
C PHE A 536 13.38 34.07 24.12
N LYS A 537 12.27 33.66 23.48
CA LYS A 537 11.24 34.56 22.97
C LYS A 537 9.95 33.82 22.64
N TRP A 538 8.81 34.44 22.96
CA TRP A 538 7.51 34.10 22.39
C TRP A 538 7.07 35.19 21.41
N GLU A 539 6.81 34.82 20.15
CA GLU A 539 6.39 35.73 19.09
C GLU A 539 5.05 35.29 18.49
N VAL A 540 4.16 36.25 18.23
CA VAL A 540 2.90 36.01 17.54
C VAL A 540 3.06 36.50 16.11
N ALA A 541 2.96 35.58 15.15
CA ALA A 541 3.15 35.88 13.75
C ALA A 541 1.91 36.58 13.17
N GLU A 542 2.08 37.84 12.77
CA GLU A 542 0.98 38.70 12.31
C GLU A 542 0.50 38.28 10.92
N GLU A 543 -0.82 38.39 10.69
CA GLU A 543 -1.44 38.07 9.39
C GLU A 543 -1.03 36.67 8.87
N SER A 544 -0.90 35.72 9.78
CA SER A 544 -0.51 34.35 9.47
C SER A 544 -1.56 33.35 9.97
N ASP A 545 -1.85 32.37 9.14
CA ASP A 545 -2.62 31.18 9.50
C ASP A 545 -1.69 30.13 10.13
N HIS A 546 -2.20 28.95 10.46
CA HIS A 546 -1.43 27.84 11.03
C HIS A 546 -0.14 27.53 10.25
N PHE A 547 -0.20 27.59 8.91
CA PHE A 547 0.97 27.44 8.04
C PHE A 547 1.74 28.77 7.91
N ILE A 548 2.40 29.21 9.00
CA ILE A 548 2.99 30.56 9.13
C ILE A 548 3.92 30.93 7.96
N TRP A 549 4.70 29.98 7.44
CA TRP A 549 5.66 30.20 6.34
C TRP A 549 5.02 30.49 4.99
N LYS A 550 3.71 30.25 4.81
CA LYS A 550 2.98 30.60 3.59
C LYS A 550 2.65 32.10 3.52
N SER A 551 2.58 32.78 4.67
CA SER A 551 2.39 34.24 4.73
C SER A 551 3.74 34.95 4.57
N PRO A 552 3.87 35.98 3.70
CA PRO A 552 5.13 36.72 3.53
C PRO A 552 5.62 37.39 4.82
N LYS A 553 4.71 37.92 5.65
CA LYS A 553 5.06 38.53 6.94
C LYS A 553 5.46 37.47 7.97
N GLY A 554 4.64 36.43 8.11
CA GLY A 554 4.92 35.30 9.01
C GLY A 554 6.25 34.61 8.68
N ARG A 555 6.57 34.40 7.40
CA ARG A 555 7.86 33.88 6.94
C ARG A 555 9.04 34.73 7.39
N LYS A 556 8.96 36.05 7.26
CA LYS A 556 10.04 36.96 7.71
C LYS A 556 10.23 36.92 9.24
N GLN A 557 9.13 36.81 9.99
CA GLN A 557 9.19 36.66 11.45
C GLN A 557 9.82 35.33 11.85
N LEU A 558 9.45 34.22 11.20
CA LEU A 558 10.08 32.90 11.37
C LEU A 558 11.59 32.97 11.13
N GLN A 559 11.98 33.52 9.99
CA GLN A 559 13.39 33.66 9.60
C GLN A 559 14.18 34.49 10.62
N LYS A 560 13.65 35.65 11.02
CA LYS A 560 14.30 36.52 12.01
C LYS A 560 14.47 35.83 13.37
N LEU A 561 13.44 35.13 13.83
CA LEU A 561 13.46 34.42 15.11
C LEU A 561 14.47 33.26 15.09
N LEU A 562 14.49 32.47 14.01
CA LEU A 562 15.46 31.38 13.85
C LEU A 562 16.89 31.92 13.87
N LEU A 563 17.18 32.98 13.12
CA LEU A 563 18.52 33.57 13.07
C LEU A 563 18.96 34.12 14.44
N SER A 564 18.06 34.75 15.19
CA SER A 564 18.41 35.23 16.54
C SER A 564 18.60 34.09 17.54
N LEU A 565 17.82 33.01 17.42
CA LEU A 565 17.93 31.85 18.30
C LEU A 565 19.25 31.12 18.05
N VAL A 566 19.57 30.88 16.78
CA VAL A 566 20.76 30.15 16.34
C VAL A 566 22.05 30.92 16.61
N SER A 567 22.01 32.26 16.57
CA SER A 567 23.17 33.13 16.88
C SER A 567 23.37 33.37 18.39
N SER A 568 22.42 32.96 19.23
CA SER A 568 22.53 33.11 20.68
C SER A 568 23.71 32.27 21.21
N LYS A 569 24.58 32.87 22.03
CA LYS A 569 25.74 32.15 22.59
C LYS A 569 25.29 31.26 23.74
N ARG A 570 25.19 29.95 23.52
CA ARG A 570 25.16 28.98 24.61
C ARG A 570 26.57 28.72 25.13
N LYS A 571 26.80 28.82 26.44
CA LYS A 571 28.03 28.29 27.07
C LYS A 571 27.93 26.76 27.00
N TYR A 572 28.54 26.16 25.99
CA TYR A 572 28.74 24.71 25.93
C TYR A 572 29.68 24.34 27.09
N ASP A 573 29.14 23.73 28.15
CA ASP A 573 29.95 23.13 29.20
C ASP A 573 29.83 21.61 29.05
N PRO A 574 30.77 20.95 28.34
CA PRO A 574 30.69 19.51 28.05
C PRO A 574 30.90 18.61 29.28
N LEU A 575 30.89 19.16 30.50
CA LEU A 575 31.29 18.51 31.76
C LEU A 575 30.29 18.68 32.92
N LYS A 576 29.00 18.91 32.64
CA LYS A 576 27.94 18.81 33.65
C LYS A 576 26.97 17.69 33.36
#